data_AF-A0A7K8VQJ1-F1
#
_entry.id   AF-A0A7K8VQJ1-F1
#
_cell.length_a   1.000
_cell.length_b   1.000
_cell.length_c   1.000
_cell.angle_alpha   90.00
_cell.angle_beta   90.00
_cell.angle_gamma   90.00
#
_symmetry.space_group_name_H-M   'P 1'
#
loop_
_entity.id
_entity.type
_entity.pdbx_description
1 polymer ?
#
loop_
_entity_poly.entity_id
_entity_poly.type
_entity_poly.pdbx_seq_one_letter_code
_entity_poly.pdbx_strand_id
1 'polypeptide(L)'
;VSCQGEMKKIELQNKNLLKEKEELQASCAGLQKQNSDLQEELKNTQELQNNLESLRSNTENLELELNSLKKEKQHLKELDDCRKAELHELKAQIQNVISDKEQLDTRLKTALDHMDQLQSQVLSYEKEVENLSLMDRDKAEELEHLKEENQQLRMNRSQQKEQNKELEHCMENLKGSEAKLSLCLSPCLQDEQQQNSNLIKELEEQKGLVRVLQARKNEADEENQKLRKQNDNLLRHLSQASSPAQTSIPASELGGLLFGNPYYAAGANLGAGTADASLRKCPMCNEVFPEDIETSQYEAHVHSHLLECPFCSETFEKSNKQVFDDHMFCHDLE
;
A
#
# COMPACT_ATOMS: atom_id res chain seq x y z
N VAL A 1 -99.05 65.24 -160.06
CA VAL A 1 -98.10 64.78 -159.01
C VAL A 1 -98.26 63.28 -158.89
N SER A 2 -97.18 62.48 -158.93
CA SER A 2 -97.28 61.01 -158.87
C SER A 2 -96.52 60.46 -157.67
N CYS A 3 -97.28 59.94 -156.70
CA CYS A 3 -96.79 59.47 -155.40
C CYS A 3 -95.77 58.32 -155.50
N GLN A 4 -95.63 57.68 -156.67
CA GLN A 4 -94.75 56.55 -156.91
C GLN A 4 -93.25 56.88 -156.76
N GLY A 5 -92.85 58.13 -157.02
CA GLY A 5 -91.46 58.57 -156.82
C GLY A 5 -91.12 58.77 -155.35
N GLU A 6 -92.02 59.40 -154.61
CA GLU A 6 -91.91 59.62 -153.16
C GLU A 6 -91.95 58.29 -152.40
N MET A 7 -92.85 57.38 -152.79
CA MET A 7 -92.96 56.03 -152.25
C MET A 7 -91.64 55.25 -152.34
N LYS A 8 -90.92 55.30 -153.48
CA LYS A 8 -89.60 54.67 -153.62
C LYS A 8 -88.52 55.30 -152.74
N LYS A 9 -88.57 56.62 -152.54
CA LYS A 9 -87.65 57.32 -151.62
C LYS A 9 -87.91 56.91 -150.17
N ILE A 10 -89.18 56.86 -149.77
CA ILE A 10 -89.63 56.39 -148.45
C ILE A 10 -89.24 54.92 -148.23
N GLU A 11 -89.38 54.05 -149.23
CA GLU A 11 -88.96 52.65 -149.16
C GLU A 11 -87.46 52.51 -148.90
N LEU A 12 -86.62 53.29 -149.59
CA LEU A 12 -85.18 53.31 -149.38
C LEU A 12 -84.80 53.89 -148.00
N GLN A 13 -85.49 54.95 -147.56
CA GLN A 13 -85.30 55.50 -146.21
C GLN A 13 -85.69 54.49 -145.12
N ASN A 14 -86.80 53.76 -145.29
CA ASN A 14 -87.22 52.71 -144.36
C ASN A 14 -86.23 51.53 -144.32
N LYS A 15 -85.64 51.14 -145.46
CA LYS A 15 -84.57 50.13 -145.50
C LYS A 15 -83.30 50.58 -144.77
N ASN A 16 -82.91 51.85 -144.92
CA ASN A 16 -81.79 52.42 -144.17
C ASN A 16 -82.10 52.50 -142.66
N LEU A 17 -83.29 52.95 -142.26
CA LEU A 17 -83.73 53.03 -140.87
C LEU A 17 -83.85 51.66 -140.20
N LEU A 18 -84.23 50.61 -140.94
CA LEU A 18 -84.21 49.23 -140.45
C LEU A 18 -82.77 48.77 -140.16
N LYS A 19 -81.84 49.00 -141.09
CA LYS A 19 -80.42 48.66 -140.91
C LYS A 19 -79.79 49.45 -139.76
N GLU A 20 -80.07 50.74 -139.66
CA GLU A 20 -79.62 51.61 -138.55
C GLU A 20 -80.19 51.12 -137.21
N LYS A 21 -81.47 50.70 -137.17
CA LYS A 21 -82.08 50.09 -135.98
C LYS A 21 -81.43 48.75 -135.60
N GLU A 22 -81.09 47.91 -136.58
CA GLU A 22 -80.38 46.64 -136.34
C GLU A 22 -78.96 46.89 -135.80
N GLU A 23 -78.23 47.86 -136.35
CA GLU A 23 -76.91 48.28 -135.88
C GLU A 23 -76.96 48.90 -134.48
N LEU A 24 -77.97 49.74 -134.19
CA LEU A 24 -78.23 50.26 -132.84
C LEU A 24 -78.63 49.16 -131.86
N GLN A 25 -79.43 48.18 -132.27
CA GLN A 25 -79.81 47.04 -131.41
C GLN A 25 -78.60 46.16 -131.08
N ALA A 26 -77.71 45.91 -132.04
CA ALA A 26 -76.45 45.21 -131.81
C ALA A 26 -75.52 46.01 -130.87
N SER A 27 -75.43 47.33 -131.06
CA SER A 27 -74.68 48.23 -130.17
C SER A 27 -75.21 48.22 -128.73
N CYS A 28 -76.53 48.32 -128.54
CA CYS A 28 -77.18 48.22 -127.24
C CYS A 28 -76.91 46.86 -126.56
N ALA A 29 -76.96 45.75 -127.31
CA ALA A 29 -76.63 44.42 -126.78
C ALA A 29 -75.15 44.31 -126.37
N GLY A 30 -74.23 44.88 -127.15
CA GLY A 30 -72.80 44.96 -126.80
C GLY A 30 -72.55 45.78 -125.53
N LEU A 31 -73.15 46.97 -125.42
CA LEU A 31 -73.08 47.82 -124.23
C LEU A 31 -73.72 47.16 -123.00
N GLN A 32 -74.83 46.43 -123.18
CA GLN A 32 -75.45 45.67 -122.09
C GLN A 32 -74.51 44.58 -121.58
N LYS A 33 -73.87 43.80 -122.47
CA LYS A 33 -72.88 42.80 -122.06
C LYS A 33 -71.70 43.46 -121.33
N GLN A 34 -71.11 44.51 -121.91
CA GLN A 34 -69.98 45.23 -121.29
C GLN A 34 -70.33 45.76 -119.90
N ASN A 35 -71.56 46.23 -119.68
CA ASN A 35 -72.03 46.67 -118.37
C ASN A 35 -72.16 45.50 -117.37
N SER A 36 -72.61 44.32 -117.81
CA SER A 36 -72.59 43.11 -116.98
C SER A 36 -71.18 42.63 -116.66
N ASP A 37 -70.28 42.58 -117.65
CA ASP A 37 -68.87 42.20 -117.46
C ASP A 37 -68.19 43.14 -116.44
N LEU A 38 -68.39 44.47 -116.56
CA LEU A 38 -67.87 45.48 -115.62
C LEU A 38 -68.47 45.39 -114.20
N GLN A 39 -69.73 44.96 -114.06
CA GLN A 39 -70.35 44.72 -112.75
C GLN A 39 -69.74 43.50 -112.04
N GLU A 40 -69.32 42.48 -112.79
CA GLU A 40 -68.58 41.34 -112.25
C GLU A 40 -67.16 41.74 -111.84
N GLU A 41 -66.43 42.50 -112.67
CA GLU A 41 -65.11 43.05 -112.31
C GLU A 41 -65.16 43.94 -111.07
N LEU A 42 -66.19 44.79 -110.93
CA LEU A 42 -66.42 45.63 -109.74
C LEU A 42 -66.62 44.77 -108.48
N LYS A 43 -67.45 43.72 -108.56
CA LYS A 43 -67.71 42.80 -107.46
C LYS A 43 -66.43 42.05 -107.04
N ASN A 44 -65.67 41.54 -108.01
CA ASN A 44 -64.42 40.83 -107.77
C ASN A 44 -63.37 41.76 -107.14
N THR A 45 -63.33 43.04 -107.56
CA THR A 45 -62.47 44.07 -106.96
C THR A 45 -62.84 44.34 -105.49
N GLN A 46 -64.14 44.40 -105.17
CA GLN A 46 -64.61 44.59 -103.78
C GLN A 46 -64.25 43.38 -102.89
N GLU A 47 -64.33 42.15 -103.41
CA GLU A 47 -63.92 40.95 -102.69
C GLU A 47 -62.41 40.93 -102.42
N LEU A 48 -61.59 41.30 -103.41
CA LEU A 48 -60.15 41.47 -103.24
C LEU A 48 -59.82 42.56 -102.20
N GLN A 49 -60.54 43.68 -102.18
CA GLN A 49 -60.37 44.72 -101.16
C GLN A 49 -60.67 44.20 -99.74
N ASN A 50 -61.76 43.44 -99.57
CA ASN A 50 -62.12 42.86 -98.27
C ASN A 50 -61.06 41.86 -97.78
N ASN A 51 -60.52 41.04 -98.70
CA ASN A 51 -59.44 40.10 -98.40
C ASN A 51 -58.13 40.82 -98.04
N LEU A 52 -57.79 41.92 -98.70
CA LEU A 52 -56.62 42.75 -98.36
C LEU A 52 -56.75 43.41 -96.98
N GLU A 53 -57.94 43.86 -96.59
CA GLU A 53 -58.18 44.44 -95.26
C GLU A 53 -58.11 43.37 -94.15
N SER A 54 -58.63 42.17 -94.40
CA SER A 54 -58.48 41.02 -93.49
C SER A 54 -57.00 40.63 -93.33
N LEU A 55 -56.24 40.57 -94.42
CA LEU A 55 -54.79 40.31 -94.37
C LEU A 55 -54.03 41.41 -93.61
N ARG A 56 -54.42 42.68 -93.73
CA ARG A 56 -53.84 43.78 -92.95
C ARG A 56 -54.09 43.60 -91.45
N SER A 57 -55.35 43.37 -91.05
CA SER A 57 -55.70 43.15 -89.64
C SER A 57 -54.99 41.91 -89.05
N ASN A 58 -54.89 40.81 -89.81
CA ASN A 58 -54.12 39.64 -89.40
C ASN A 58 -52.63 39.94 -89.23
N THR A 59 -52.05 40.80 -90.08
CA THR A 59 -50.64 41.23 -89.97
C THR A 59 -50.42 42.09 -88.72
N GLU A 60 -51.33 43.01 -88.41
CA GLU A 60 -51.28 43.85 -87.20
C GLU A 60 -51.38 42.99 -85.92
N ASN A 61 -52.28 42.01 -85.88
CA ASN A 61 -52.39 41.07 -84.77
C ASN A 61 -51.10 40.27 -84.56
N LEU A 62 -50.48 39.76 -85.63
CA LEU A 62 -49.20 39.05 -85.57
C LEU A 62 -48.04 39.95 -85.11
N GLU A 63 -48.05 41.24 -85.45
CA GLU A 63 -47.06 42.20 -84.94
C GLU A 63 -47.23 42.45 -83.43
N LEU A 64 -48.47 42.50 -82.92
CA LEU A 64 -48.74 42.60 -81.49
C LEU A 64 -48.29 41.35 -80.72
N GLU A 65 -48.56 40.14 -81.25
CA GLU A 65 -48.10 38.88 -80.67
C GLU A 65 -46.56 38.80 -80.65
N LEU A 66 -45.89 39.14 -81.76
CA LEU A 66 -44.44 39.18 -81.86
C LEU A 66 -43.83 40.15 -80.83
N ASN A 67 -44.42 41.34 -80.66
CA ASN A 67 -43.98 42.30 -79.65
C ASN A 67 -44.24 41.83 -78.21
N SER A 68 -45.25 41.00 -77.97
CA SER A 68 -45.48 40.34 -76.67
C SER A 68 -44.41 39.29 -76.38
N LEU A 69 -44.22 38.33 -77.30
CA LEU A 69 -43.21 37.26 -77.21
C LEU A 69 -41.78 37.82 -77.08
N LYS A 70 -41.49 38.96 -77.71
CA LYS A 70 -40.22 39.67 -77.57
C LYS A 70 -39.97 40.18 -76.14
N LYS A 71 -41.01 40.67 -75.45
CA LYS A 71 -40.91 41.08 -74.03
C LYS A 71 -40.78 39.87 -73.10
N GLU A 72 -41.55 38.82 -73.34
CA GLU A 72 -41.44 37.57 -72.58
C GLU A 72 -40.04 36.96 -72.70
N LYS A 73 -39.48 36.89 -73.91
CA LYS A 73 -38.11 36.44 -74.16
C LYS A 73 -37.05 37.28 -73.42
N GLN A 74 -37.26 38.58 -73.28
CA GLN A 74 -36.37 39.44 -72.49
C GLN A 74 -36.47 39.10 -71.00
N HIS A 75 -37.68 39.04 -70.44
CA HIS A 75 -37.91 38.68 -69.04
C HIS A 75 -37.36 37.28 -68.68
N LEU A 76 -37.52 36.30 -69.56
CA LEU A 76 -36.94 34.96 -69.40
C LEU A 76 -35.41 34.97 -69.38
N LYS A 77 -34.76 35.85 -70.16
CA LYS A 77 -33.29 36.05 -70.12
C LYS A 77 -32.86 36.69 -68.80
N GLU A 78 -33.57 37.71 -68.34
CA GLU A 78 -33.29 38.39 -67.07
C GLU A 78 -33.43 37.41 -65.89
N LEU A 79 -34.46 36.55 -65.89
CA LEU A 79 -34.65 35.47 -64.91
C LEU A 79 -33.55 34.40 -64.96
N ASP A 80 -33.10 34.02 -66.16
CA ASP A 80 -31.98 33.07 -66.38
C ASP A 80 -30.65 33.66 -65.88
N ASP A 81 -30.37 34.93 -66.14
CA ASP A 81 -29.17 35.63 -65.65
C ASP A 81 -29.20 35.81 -64.11
N CYS A 82 -30.36 36.08 -63.50
CA CYS A 82 -30.52 36.06 -62.03
C CYS A 82 -30.24 34.67 -61.43
N ARG A 83 -30.82 33.60 -62.00
CA ARG A 83 -30.61 32.22 -61.51
C ARG A 83 -29.16 31.74 -61.62
N LYS A 84 -28.41 32.23 -62.61
CA LYS A 84 -26.95 31.99 -62.68
C LYS A 84 -26.23 32.64 -61.50
N ALA A 85 -26.58 33.87 -61.14
CA ALA A 85 -25.99 34.55 -59.98
C ALA A 85 -26.29 33.79 -58.67
N GLU A 86 -27.53 33.35 -58.46
CA GLU A 86 -27.92 32.50 -57.33
C GLU A 86 -27.11 31.18 -57.29
N LEU A 87 -26.94 30.52 -58.43
CA LEU A 87 -26.14 29.29 -58.54
C LEU A 87 -24.65 29.53 -58.25
N HIS A 88 -24.08 30.65 -58.70
CA HIS A 88 -22.70 31.03 -58.40
C HIS A 88 -22.49 31.31 -56.90
N GLU A 89 -23.44 32.00 -56.25
CA GLU A 89 -23.42 32.28 -54.82
C GLU A 89 -23.54 30.98 -54.00
N LEU A 90 -24.51 30.12 -54.30
CA LEU A 90 -24.65 28.81 -53.65
C LEU A 90 -23.39 27.94 -53.83
N LYS A 91 -22.74 28.00 -54.99
CA LYS A 91 -21.47 27.29 -55.22
C LYS A 91 -20.33 27.85 -54.35
N ALA A 92 -20.27 29.17 -54.12
CA ALA A 92 -19.30 29.77 -53.21
C ALA A 92 -19.56 29.35 -51.75
N GLN A 93 -20.82 29.37 -51.31
CA GLN A 93 -21.21 28.91 -49.97
C GLN A 93 -20.86 27.44 -49.73
N ILE A 94 -21.12 26.56 -50.71
CA ILE A 94 -20.71 25.15 -50.66
C ILE A 94 -19.19 25.01 -50.53
N GLN A 95 -18.41 25.80 -51.27
CA GLN A 95 -16.95 25.75 -51.21
C GLN A 95 -16.40 26.22 -49.85
N ASN A 96 -17.03 27.21 -49.22
CA ASN A 96 -16.69 27.66 -47.87
C ASN A 96 -16.98 26.56 -46.84
N VAL A 97 -18.15 25.92 -46.89
CA VAL A 97 -18.52 24.82 -45.99
C VAL A 97 -17.59 23.61 -46.14
N ILE A 98 -17.07 23.34 -47.35
CA ILE A 98 -16.05 22.31 -47.57
C ILE A 98 -14.73 22.68 -46.88
N SER A 99 -14.27 23.93 -47.02
CA SER A 99 -13.07 24.43 -46.31
C SER A 99 -13.24 24.36 -44.79
N ASP A 100 -14.39 24.79 -44.26
CA ASP A 100 -14.66 24.76 -42.82
C ASP A 100 -14.70 23.32 -42.29
N LYS A 101 -15.24 22.37 -43.06
CA LYS A 101 -15.18 20.94 -42.76
C LYS A 101 -13.74 20.43 -42.70
N GLU A 102 -12.89 20.75 -43.68
CA GLU A 102 -11.48 20.33 -43.70
C GLU A 102 -10.69 20.91 -42.52
N GLN A 103 -10.99 22.14 -42.10
CA GLN A 103 -10.44 22.75 -40.88
C GLN A 103 -10.94 22.06 -39.59
N LEU A 104 -12.20 21.61 -39.55
CA LEU A 104 -12.72 20.85 -38.41
C LEU A 104 -12.15 19.43 -38.35
N ASP A 105 -12.03 18.74 -39.49
CA ASP A 105 -11.42 17.40 -39.58
C ASP A 105 -9.94 17.41 -39.12
N THR A 106 -9.16 18.43 -39.52
CA THR A 106 -7.77 18.59 -39.07
C THR A 106 -7.63 18.98 -37.58
N ARG A 107 -8.56 19.78 -37.04
CA ARG A 107 -8.63 20.07 -35.60
C ARG A 107 -9.03 18.85 -34.79
N LEU A 108 -10.00 18.06 -35.26
CA LEU A 108 -10.42 16.81 -34.63
C LEU A 108 -9.26 15.82 -34.57
N LYS A 109 -8.53 15.64 -35.68
CA LYS A 109 -7.35 14.78 -35.69
C LYS A 109 -6.30 15.23 -34.66
N THR A 110 -5.93 16.51 -34.65
CA THR A 110 -4.97 17.06 -33.68
C THR A 110 -5.42 16.84 -32.22
N ALA A 111 -6.73 16.90 -31.95
CA ALA A 111 -7.28 16.65 -30.62
C ALA A 111 -7.20 15.17 -30.21
N LEU A 112 -7.39 14.23 -31.15
CA LEU A 112 -7.19 12.80 -30.94
C LEU A 112 -5.70 12.48 -30.73
N ASP A 113 -4.82 12.99 -31.59
CA ASP A 113 -3.36 12.81 -31.48
C ASP A 113 -2.84 13.31 -30.11
N HIS A 114 -3.45 14.35 -29.52
CA HIS A 114 -3.16 14.86 -28.18
C HIS A 114 -3.80 14.03 -27.05
N MET A 115 -4.99 13.46 -27.26
CA MET A 115 -5.63 12.54 -26.32
C MET A 115 -4.79 11.26 -26.13
N ASP A 116 -4.26 10.69 -27.21
CA ASP A 116 -3.41 9.49 -27.17
C ASP A 116 -2.09 9.75 -26.43
N GLN A 117 -1.54 10.97 -26.56
CA GLN A 117 -0.38 11.43 -25.77
C GLN A 117 -0.71 11.52 -24.27
N LEU A 118 -1.86 12.10 -23.91
CA LEU A 118 -2.31 12.19 -22.52
C LEU A 118 -2.60 10.81 -21.91
N GLN A 119 -3.22 9.88 -22.66
CA GLN A 119 -3.41 8.50 -22.22
C GLN A 119 -2.07 7.80 -21.96
N SER A 120 -1.10 7.97 -22.87
CA SER A 120 0.26 7.45 -22.71
C SER A 120 0.97 8.03 -21.47
N GLN A 121 0.74 9.31 -21.16
CA GLN A 121 1.28 9.96 -19.98
C GLN A 121 0.61 9.47 -18.69
N VAL A 122 -0.71 9.31 -18.66
CA VAL A 122 -1.45 8.77 -17.52
C VAL A 122 -0.97 7.35 -17.19
N LEU A 123 -0.88 6.46 -18.18
CA LEU A 123 -0.34 5.10 -18.02
C LEU A 123 1.10 5.09 -17.46
N SER A 124 1.91 6.10 -17.78
CA SER A 124 3.27 6.23 -17.23
C SER A 124 3.27 6.64 -15.75
N TYR A 125 2.36 7.54 -15.34
CA TYR A 125 2.22 7.96 -13.94
C TYR A 125 1.52 6.90 -13.07
N GLU A 126 0.52 6.18 -13.60
CA GLU A 126 -0.10 5.04 -12.91
C GLU A 126 0.97 4.00 -12.53
N LYS A 127 1.86 3.69 -13.48
CA LYS A 127 3.00 2.81 -13.23
C LYS A 127 4.03 3.41 -12.28
N GLU A 128 4.31 4.71 -12.34
CA GLU A 128 5.21 5.36 -11.38
C GLU A 128 4.66 5.25 -9.94
N VAL A 129 3.37 5.54 -9.75
CA VAL A 129 2.67 5.40 -8.45
C VAL A 129 2.65 3.95 -7.96
N GLU A 130 2.44 2.96 -8.84
CA GLU A 130 2.53 1.55 -8.49
C GLU A 130 3.92 1.17 -7.94
N ASN A 131 5.00 1.59 -8.63
CA ASN A 131 6.37 1.31 -8.19
C ASN A 131 6.71 2.01 -6.86
N LEU A 132 6.23 3.25 -6.66
CA LEU A 132 6.40 3.96 -5.39
C LEU A 132 5.63 3.26 -4.26
N SER A 133 4.40 2.80 -4.50
CA SER A 133 3.58 2.10 -3.51
C SER A 133 4.17 0.73 -3.11
N LEU A 134 4.81 0.02 -4.04
CA LEU A 134 5.57 -1.20 -3.72
C LEU A 134 6.77 -0.86 -2.83
N MET A 135 7.62 0.08 -3.26
CA MET A 135 8.81 0.48 -2.51
C MET A 135 8.49 1.00 -1.09
N ASP A 136 7.37 1.69 -0.89
CA ASP A 136 6.97 2.19 0.42
C ASP A 136 6.36 1.08 1.30
N ARG A 137 5.82 0.00 0.73
CA ARG A 137 5.48 -1.24 1.46
C ARG A 137 6.75 -1.96 1.91
N ASP A 138 7.70 -2.19 1.01
CA ASP A 138 8.97 -2.87 1.31
C ASP A 138 9.71 -2.18 2.47
N LYS A 139 9.73 -0.83 2.49
CA LYS A 139 10.29 -0.04 3.59
C LYS A 139 9.48 -0.10 4.88
N ALA A 140 8.15 -0.23 4.80
CA ALA A 140 7.31 -0.39 5.99
C ALA A 140 7.58 -1.73 6.68
N GLU A 141 7.77 -2.80 5.89
CA GLU A 141 8.17 -4.12 6.37
C GLU A 141 9.59 -4.09 6.99
N GLU A 142 10.57 -3.46 6.32
CA GLU A 142 11.92 -3.25 6.88
C GLU A 142 11.89 -2.45 8.20
N LEU A 143 11.08 -1.40 8.27
CA LEU A 143 10.91 -0.59 9.49
C LEU A 143 10.24 -1.37 10.64
N GLU A 144 9.34 -2.30 10.37
CA GLU A 144 8.74 -3.13 11.42
C GLU A 144 9.74 -4.13 11.98
N HIS A 145 10.47 -4.86 11.12
CA HIS A 145 11.56 -5.74 11.56
C HIS A 145 12.60 -4.99 12.41
N LEU A 146 12.97 -3.76 12.01
CA LEU A 146 13.90 -2.93 12.79
C LEU A 146 13.32 -2.44 14.13
N LYS A 147 11.99 -2.30 14.29
CA LYS A 147 11.35 -2.05 15.59
C LYS A 147 11.40 -3.30 16.48
N GLU A 148 11.07 -4.47 15.93
CA GLU A 148 11.09 -5.75 16.63
C GLU A 148 12.50 -6.06 17.16
N GLU A 149 13.53 -5.91 16.32
CA GLU A 149 14.93 -6.06 16.73
C GLU A 149 15.30 -5.06 17.83
N ASN A 150 14.90 -3.79 17.69
CA ASN A 150 15.10 -2.78 18.73
C ASN A 150 14.40 -3.11 20.06
N GLN A 151 13.20 -3.70 20.00
CA GLN A 151 12.47 -4.15 21.18
C GLN A 151 13.19 -5.31 21.86
N GLN A 152 13.63 -6.32 21.10
CA GLN A 152 14.38 -7.45 21.63
C GLN A 152 15.72 -6.99 22.25
N LEU A 153 16.46 -6.08 21.59
CA LEU A 153 17.69 -5.50 22.12
C LEU A 153 17.47 -4.72 23.42
N ARG A 154 16.33 -4.01 23.58
CA ARG A 154 15.96 -3.34 24.84
C ARG A 154 15.65 -4.33 25.96
N MET A 155 14.97 -5.44 25.66
CA MET A 155 14.70 -6.51 26.63
C MET A 155 16.01 -7.18 27.08
N ASN A 156 16.84 -7.62 26.13
CA ASN A 156 18.15 -8.23 26.39
C ASN A 156 19.04 -7.32 27.25
N ARG A 157 19.13 -6.03 26.91
CA ARG A 157 19.92 -5.04 27.66
C ARG A 157 19.38 -4.81 29.08
N SER A 158 18.07 -4.92 29.27
CA SER A 158 17.44 -4.78 30.60
C SER A 158 17.72 -6.01 31.47
N GLN A 159 17.59 -7.22 30.91
CA GLN A 159 17.93 -8.47 31.60
C GLN A 159 19.41 -8.54 31.98
N GLN A 160 20.32 -8.17 31.07
CA GLN A 160 21.75 -8.13 31.35
C GLN A 160 22.11 -7.06 32.40
N LYS A 161 21.38 -5.95 32.45
CA LYS A 161 21.55 -4.95 33.53
C LYS A 161 21.15 -5.53 34.89
N GLU A 162 20.14 -6.39 34.97
CA GLU A 162 19.74 -7.04 36.22
C GLU A 162 20.78 -8.09 36.66
N GLN A 163 21.21 -8.96 35.75
CA GLN A 163 22.28 -9.94 36.00
C GLN A 163 23.58 -9.28 36.48
N ASN A 164 23.91 -8.09 35.96
CA ASN A 164 25.05 -7.32 36.45
C ASN A 164 24.87 -6.84 37.89
N LYS A 165 23.66 -6.44 38.33
CA LYS A 165 23.40 -6.12 39.75
C LYS A 165 23.48 -7.35 40.64
N GLU A 166 22.91 -8.48 40.20
CA GLU A 166 22.96 -9.75 40.92
C GLU A 166 24.42 -10.19 41.13
N LEU A 167 25.25 -10.08 40.09
CA LEU A 167 26.68 -10.35 40.14
C LEU A 167 27.43 -9.37 41.06
N GLU A 168 27.14 -8.06 40.96
CA GLU A 168 27.74 -7.03 41.83
C GLU A 168 27.40 -7.27 43.31
N HIS A 169 26.14 -7.59 43.61
CA HIS A 169 25.70 -7.96 44.97
C HIS A 169 26.34 -9.27 45.45
N CYS A 170 26.48 -10.29 44.59
CA CYS A 170 27.21 -11.51 44.92
C CYS A 170 28.69 -11.24 45.20
N MET A 171 29.35 -10.38 44.41
CA MET A 171 30.74 -9.98 44.64
C MET A 171 30.90 -9.18 45.94
N GLU A 172 29.94 -8.33 46.31
CA GLU A 172 29.96 -7.59 47.57
C GLU A 172 29.71 -8.50 48.78
N ASN A 173 28.76 -9.43 48.69
CA ASN A 173 28.54 -10.48 49.68
C ASN A 173 29.78 -11.36 49.87
N LEU A 174 30.44 -11.76 48.78
CA LEU A 174 31.68 -12.54 48.82
C LEU A 174 32.81 -11.76 49.51
N LYS A 175 33.08 -10.51 49.12
CA LYS A 175 34.04 -9.62 49.81
C LYS A 175 33.70 -9.45 51.30
N GLY A 176 32.40 -9.32 51.63
CA GLY A 176 31.93 -9.25 53.01
C GLY A 176 32.19 -10.54 53.80
N SER A 177 32.09 -11.70 53.16
CA SER A 177 32.43 -13.01 53.76
C SER A 177 33.94 -13.22 53.89
N GLU A 178 34.73 -12.79 52.91
CA GLU A 178 36.19 -12.80 52.91
C GLU A 178 36.75 -11.90 54.02
N ALA A 179 36.20 -10.69 54.18
CA ALA A 179 36.56 -9.77 55.25
C ALA A 179 36.20 -10.35 56.63
N LYS A 180 35.03 -10.99 56.79
CA LYS A 180 34.65 -11.69 58.03
C LYS A 180 35.60 -12.86 58.34
N LEU A 181 35.92 -13.69 57.34
CA LEU A 181 36.87 -14.79 57.48
C LEU A 181 38.25 -14.27 57.90
N SER A 182 38.75 -13.23 57.25
CA SER A 182 40.02 -12.56 57.61
C SER A 182 40.00 -12.03 59.05
N LEU A 183 38.89 -11.42 59.49
CA LEU A 183 38.71 -10.90 60.85
C LEU A 183 38.61 -12.00 61.92
N CYS A 184 38.13 -13.21 61.58
CA CYS A 184 38.09 -14.35 62.49
C CYS A 184 39.38 -15.19 62.46
N LEU A 185 40.05 -15.28 61.32
CA LEU A 185 41.30 -16.03 61.15
C LEU A 185 42.49 -15.27 61.72
N SER A 186 42.55 -13.94 61.61
CA SER A 186 43.71 -13.17 62.10
C SER A 186 43.94 -13.27 63.62
N PRO A 187 42.93 -13.20 64.52
CA PRO A 187 43.13 -13.47 65.94
C PRO A 187 43.50 -14.92 66.20
N CYS A 188 42.83 -15.87 65.53
CA CYS A 188 43.08 -17.31 65.75
C CYS A 188 44.50 -17.73 65.35
N LEU A 189 45.01 -17.24 64.20
CA LEU A 189 46.39 -17.42 63.78
C LEU A 189 47.38 -16.72 64.72
N GLN A 190 47.02 -15.55 65.26
CA GLN A 190 47.86 -14.82 66.22
C GLN A 190 47.91 -15.52 67.58
N ASP A 191 46.81 -16.14 68.03
CA ASP A 191 46.75 -17.00 69.21
C ASP A 191 47.54 -18.30 69.01
N GLU A 192 47.43 -18.97 67.86
CA GLU A 192 48.27 -20.13 67.52
C GLU A 192 49.76 -19.76 67.47
N GLN A 193 50.10 -18.60 66.91
CA GLN A 193 51.47 -18.11 66.85
C GLN A 193 52.01 -17.73 68.24
N GLN A 194 51.17 -17.19 69.12
CA GLN A 194 51.50 -16.93 70.52
C GLN A 194 51.63 -18.23 71.33
N GLN A 195 50.79 -19.24 71.10
CA GLN A 195 50.94 -20.58 71.69
C GLN A 195 52.25 -21.24 71.25
N ASN A 196 52.58 -21.19 69.96
CA ASN A 196 53.88 -21.69 69.46
C ASN A 196 55.06 -20.93 70.09
N SER A 197 54.97 -19.60 70.24
CA SER A 197 55.99 -18.80 70.94
C SER A 197 56.19 -19.24 72.39
N ASN A 198 55.09 -19.45 73.13
CA ASN A 198 55.12 -19.96 74.50
C ASN A 198 55.72 -21.37 74.58
N LEU A 199 55.31 -22.29 73.71
CA LEU A 199 55.83 -23.66 73.64
C LEU A 199 57.31 -23.73 73.25
N ILE A 200 57.77 -22.85 72.36
CA ILE A 200 59.20 -22.71 72.03
C ILE A 200 59.99 -22.26 73.26
N LYS A 201 59.48 -21.26 74.01
CA LYS A 201 60.12 -20.79 75.24
C LYS A 201 60.16 -21.88 76.32
N GLU A 202 59.06 -22.62 76.52
CA GLU A 202 59.00 -23.74 77.47
C GLU A 202 59.94 -24.88 77.06
N LEU A 203 60.08 -25.15 75.76
CA LEU A 203 61.06 -26.09 75.21
C LEU A 203 62.51 -25.61 75.40
N GLU A 204 62.78 -24.30 75.33
CA GLU A 204 64.09 -23.71 75.65
C GLU A 204 64.41 -23.78 77.15
N GLU A 205 63.42 -23.55 78.01
CA GLU A 205 63.52 -23.73 79.46
C GLU A 205 63.80 -25.20 79.82
N GLN A 206 63.10 -26.17 79.20
CA GLN A 206 63.43 -27.59 79.33
C GLN A 206 64.82 -27.94 78.80
N LYS A 207 65.25 -27.40 77.65
CA LYS A 207 66.64 -27.54 77.15
C LYS A 207 67.67 -26.88 78.09
N GLY A 208 67.28 -25.86 78.85
CA GLY A 208 68.05 -25.30 79.95
C GLY A 208 68.16 -26.29 81.11
N LEU A 209 67.03 -26.81 81.57
CA LEU A 209 66.95 -27.80 82.65
C LEU A 209 67.78 -29.06 82.34
N VAL A 210 67.67 -29.61 81.12
CA VAL A 210 68.46 -30.77 80.68
C VAL A 210 69.95 -30.49 80.67
N ARG A 211 70.40 -29.28 80.31
CA ARG A 211 71.82 -28.89 80.40
C ARG A 211 72.28 -28.79 81.86
N VAL A 212 71.46 -28.24 82.76
CA VAL A 212 71.76 -28.19 84.20
C VAL A 212 71.80 -29.59 84.81
N LEU A 213 70.87 -30.47 84.45
CA LEU A 213 70.83 -31.87 84.88
C LEU A 213 72.01 -32.68 84.31
N GLN A 214 72.44 -32.42 83.08
CA GLN A 214 73.64 -33.03 82.50
C GLN A 214 74.92 -32.53 83.18
N ALA A 215 75.00 -31.25 83.57
CA ALA A 215 76.10 -30.73 84.37
C ALA A 215 76.13 -31.39 85.76
N ARG A 216 74.99 -31.41 86.47
CA ARG A 216 74.82 -32.12 87.75
C ARG A 216 75.17 -33.61 87.65
N LYS A 217 74.82 -34.26 86.54
CA LYS A 217 75.22 -35.65 86.27
C LYS A 217 76.74 -35.76 86.11
N ASN A 218 77.37 -34.89 85.32
CA ASN A 218 78.83 -34.91 85.13
C ASN A 218 79.56 -34.68 86.46
N GLU A 219 79.11 -33.71 87.28
CA GLU A 219 79.60 -33.48 88.64
C GLU A 219 79.45 -34.73 89.52
N ALA A 220 78.27 -35.36 89.50
CA ALA A 220 77.98 -36.57 90.26
C ALA A 220 78.75 -37.79 89.74
N ASP A 221 79.04 -37.89 88.43
CA ASP A 221 79.86 -38.94 87.81
C ASP A 221 81.35 -38.73 88.12
N GLU A 222 81.85 -37.49 88.15
CA GLU A 222 83.19 -37.15 88.64
C GLU A 222 83.34 -37.49 90.13
N GLU A 223 82.34 -37.14 90.94
CA GLU A 223 82.28 -37.50 92.37
C GLU A 223 82.18 -39.02 92.55
N ASN A 224 81.38 -39.73 91.75
CA ASN A 224 81.34 -41.19 91.72
C ASN A 224 82.71 -41.78 91.33
N GLN A 225 83.42 -41.17 90.38
CA GLN A 225 84.75 -41.61 89.98
C GLN A 225 85.81 -41.33 91.07
N LYS A 226 85.63 -40.25 91.84
CA LYS A 226 86.41 -39.94 93.06
C LYS A 226 86.16 -40.97 94.15
N LEU A 227 84.88 -41.26 94.44
CA LEU A 227 84.43 -42.25 95.41
C LEU A 227 84.84 -43.67 95.01
N ARG A 228 84.84 -44.01 93.71
CA ARG A 228 85.40 -45.26 93.17
C ARG A 228 86.91 -45.32 93.39
N LYS A 229 87.67 -44.28 93.04
CA LYS A 229 89.12 -44.22 93.33
C LYS A 229 89.42 -44.32 94.82
N GLN A 230 88.57 -43.77 95.70
CA GLN A 230 88.66 -43.95 97.15
C GLN A 230 88.31 -45.38 97.59
N ASN A 231 87.26 -45.99 97.05
CA ASN A 231 86.91 -47.39 97.28
C ASN A 231 88.01 -48.34 96.82
N ASP A 232 88.56 -48.16 95.62
CA ASP A 232 89.67 -48.95 95.08
C ASP A 232 90.94 -48.81 95.93
N ASN A 233 91.14 -47.66 96.58
CA ASN A 233 92.24 -47.43 97.52
C ASN A 233 91.96 -48.13 98.87
N LEU A 234 90.72 -48.07 99.37
CA LEU A 234 90.27 -48.78 100.57
C LEU A 234 90.32 -50.31 100.40
N LEU A 235 89.88 -50.85 99.26
CA LEU A 235 90.02 -52.27 98.90
C LEU A 235 91.50 -52.71 98.88
N ARG A 236 92.40 -51.83 98.42
CA ARG A 236 93.85 -52.06 98.44
C ARG A 236 94.43 -52.11 99.85
N HIS A 237 93.80 -51.43 100.82
CA HIS A 237 94.14 -51.51 102.24
C HIS A 237 93.43 -52.66 102.98
N LEU A 238 92.29 -53.16 102.49
CA LEU A 238 91.46 -54.19 103.15
C LEU A 238 91.71 -55.63 102.65
N SER A 239 92.74 -55.85 101.83
CA SER A 239 93.15 -57.20 101.40
C SER A 239 94.08 -57.93 102.38
N GLN A 240 94.27 -57.38 103.59
CA GLN A 240 94.73 -58.12 104.76
C GLN A 240 93.85 -57.74 105.97
N ALA A 241 93.50 -58.75 106.78
CA ALA A 241 92.70 -58.69 108.02
C ALA A 241 91.17 -58.40 107.92
N SER A 242 90.39 -59.47 108.15
CA SER A 242 89.13 -59.55 108.91
C SER A 242 87.83 -58.83 108.47
N SER A 243 86.75 -59.63 108.52
CA SER A 243 85.30 -59.32 108.60
C SER A 243 84.91 -58.46 109.83
N PRO A 244 83.63 -58.05 110.09
CA PRO A 244 82.36 -58.47 109.45
C PRO A 244 81.22 -57.42 109.27
N ALA A 245 80.15 -57.84 108.57
CA ALA A 245 78.70 -57.67 108.85
C ALA A 245 77.94 -56.31 108.99
N GLN A 246 76.67 -56.39 108.53
CA GLN A 246 75.40 -55.86 109.12
C GLN A 246 74.74 -54.52 108.68
N THR A 247 73.41 -54.62 108.48
CA THR A 247 72.30 -53.64 108.69
C THR A 247 72.13 -52.39 107.80
N SER A 248 70.95 -51.77 107.64
CA SER A 248 69.53 -52.25 107.47
C SER A 248 68.52 -51.08 107.39
N ILE A 249 67.57 -51.10 106.42
CA ILE A 249 66.16 -50.57 106.53
C ILE A 249 66.03 -49.00 106.63
N PRO A 250 64.91 -48.29 106.31
CA PRO A 250 63.50 -48.64 105.95
C PRO A 250 63.17 -48.35 104.43
N ALA A 251 62.06 -47.78 103.90
CA ALA A 251 60.88 -47.05 104.42
C ALA A 251 59.64 -46.95 103.46
N SER A 252 58.58 -46.30 103.98
CA SER A 252 57.22 -46.01 103.47
C SER A 252 57.10 -45.15 102.20
N GLU A 253 56.12 -45.37 101.30
CA GLU A 253 54.66 -45.03 101.30
C GLU A 253 54.37 -43.52 101.26
N LEU A 254 53.46 -43.01 100.41
CA LEU A 254 52.00 -43.07 100.59
C LEU A 254 51.23 -42.84 99.27
N GLY A 255 49.95 -43.22 99.21
CA GLY A 255 49.02 -42.88 98.11
C GLY A 255 47.64 -42.49 98.62
N GLY A 256 46.79 -41.88 97.78
CA GLY A 256 45.44 -41.50 98.21
C GLY A 256 44.48 -40.97 97.13
N LEU A 257 43.27 -41.55 97.14
CA LEU A 257 41.93 -40.97 96.88
C LEU A 257 41.61 -40.49 95.42
N LEU A 258 40.51 -40.84 94.71
CA LEU A 258 39.06 -41.00 95.04
C LEU A 258 38.41 -39.62 95.37
N PHE A 259 37.26 -39.10 94.87
CA PHE A 259 36.06 -39.52 94.08
C PHE A 259 35.42 -38.23 93.46
N GLY A 260 34.54 -38.15 92.44
CA GLY A 260 33.94 -39.10 91.48
C GLY A 260 32.50 -38.70 90.99
N ASN A 261 32.18 -38.81 89.68
CA ASN A 261 30.82 -38.69 89.06
C ASN A 261 30.11 -37.28 89.11
N PRO A 262 28.90 -37.05 88.52
CA PRO A 262 28.28 -37.52 87.25
C PRO A 262 27.44 -36.45 86.43
N TYR A 263 26.86 -36.88 85.29
CA TYR A 263 25.56 -36.44 84.69
C TYR A 263 25.40 -35.02 84.06
N TYR A 264 24.32 -34.69 83.28
CA TYR A 264 23.17 -35.46 82.73
C TYR A 264 22.83 -34.99 81.30
N ALA A 265 22.04 -35.79 80.55
CA ALA A 265 21.46 -35.42 79.25
C ALA A 265 20.06 -34.76 79.34
N ALA A 266 19.80 -33.82 78.43
CA ALA A 266 18.51 -33.41 77.86
C ALA A 266 18.79 -32.59 76.59
N GLY A 267 17.99 -32.58 75.51
CA GLY A 267 16.74 -33.29 75.22
C GLY A 267 15.68 -32.35 74.66
N ALA A 268 14.88 -32.82 73.70
CA ALA A 268 13.55 -32.29 73.31
C ALA A 268 13.45 -30.84 72.72
N ASN A 269 12.46 -30.48 71.91
CA ASN A 269 11.59 -31.18 70.94
C ASN A 269 10.74 -30.12 70.20
N LEU A 270 10.13 -30.46 69.06
CA LEU A 270 8.97 -29.76 68.43
C LEU A 270 9.19 -28.28 67.99
N GLY A 271 8.41 -27.71 67.06
CA GLY A 271 7.33 -28.27 66.22
C GLY A 271 6.46 -27.16 65.62
N ALA A 272 5.51 -27.53 64.74
CA ALA A 272 4.70 -26.64 63.87
C ALA A 272 5.55 -25.87 62.83
N GLY A 273 5.07 -25.47 61.64
CA GLY A 273 3.69 -25.29 61.14
C GLY A 273 3.58 -23.82 60.64
N THR A 274 2.84 -23.46 59.59
CA THR A 274 1.81 -24.15 58.78
C THR A 274 1.81 -23.62 57.33
N ALA A 275 0.88 -24.10 56.50
CA ALA A 275 0.23 -23.48 55.32
C ALA A 275 0.72 -22.08 54.85
N ASP A 276 0.81 -21.81 53.53
CA ASP A 276 -0.33 -21.91 52.61
C ASP A 276 0.01 -22.33 51.16
N ALA A 277 -0.99 -22.85 50.43
CA ALA A 277 -0.90 -23.27 49.03
C ALA A 277 -1.88 -22.44 48.16
N SER A 278 -1.49 -22.10 46.93
CA SER A 278 -2.16 -21.09 46.10
C SER A 278 -2.61 -21.63 44.73
N LEU A 279 -3.63 -22.49 44.78
CA LEU A 279 -4.29 -23.07 43.61
C LEU A 279 -4.74 -22.00 42.59
N ARG A 280 -4.27 -22.12 41.34
CA ARG A 280 -4.74 -21.28 40.23
C ARG A 280 -6.17 -21.63 39.83
N LYS A 281 -6.94 -20.61 39.43
CA LYS A 281 -8.33 -20.76 38.97
C LYS A 281 -8.53 -19.99 37.68
N CYS A 282 -9.23 -20.57 36.72
CA CYS A 282 -9.59 -19.86 35.48
C CYS A 282 -10.70 -18.84 35.77
N PRO A 283 -10.53 -17.54 35.43
CA PRO A 283 -11.51 -16.50 35.74
C PRO A 283 -12.82 -16.64 34.93
N MET A 284 -12.80 -17.35 33.80
CA MET A 284 -13.94 -17.44 32.88
C MET A 284 -14.93 -18.56 33.23
N CYS A 285 -14.46 -19.63 33.88
CA CYS A 285 -15.26 -20.82 34.19
C CYS A 285 -15.17 -21.28 35.66
N ASN A 286 -14.28 -20.69 36.47
CA ASN A 286 -13.97 -21.07 37.85
C ASN A 286 -13.43 -22.50 38.06
N GLU A 287 -12.97 -23.18 37.00
CA GLU A 287 -12.23 -24.44 37.15
C GLU A 287 -10.91 -24.21 37.90
N VAL A 288 -10.58 -25.15 38.79
CA VAL A 288 -9.45 -25.08 39.73
C VAL A 288 -8.40 -26.09 39.31
N PHE A 289 -7.17 -25.62 39.10
CA PHE A 289 -6.08 -26.45 38.59
C PHE A 289 -5.07 -26.81 39.68
N PRO A 290 -4.46 -28.02 39.65
CA PRO A 290 -3.33 -28.36 40.50
C PRO A 290 -2.14 -27.42 40.27
N GLU A 291 -1.30 -27.22 41.29
CA GLU A 291 -0.10 -26.37 41.20
C GLU A 291 0.96 -26.93 40.22
N ASP A 292 0.90 -28.22 39.89
CA ASP A 292 1.82 -28.90 38.96
C ASP A 292 1.45 -28.75 37.47
N ILE A 293 0.37 -28.04 37.11
CA ILE A 293 -0.05 -27.95 35.70
C ILE A 293 0.93 -27.12 34.85
N GLU A 294 1.30 -27.67 33.70
CA GLU A 294 2.15 -27.02 32.72
C GLU A 294 1.49 -25.74 32.18
N THR A 295 2.19 -24.60 32.18
CA THR A 295 1.60 -23.27 31.89
C THR A 295 0.87 -23.23 30.54
N SER A 296 1.42 -23.91 29.53
CA SER A 296 0.85 -24.08 28.19
C SER A 296 -0.54 -24.69 28.19
N GLN A 297 -0.83 -25.62 29.11
CA GLN A 297 -2.12 -26.30 29.22
C GLN A 297 -3.17 -25.39 29.89
N TYR A 298 -2.75 -24.57 30.87
CA TYR A 298 -3.59 -23.53 31.46
C TYR A 298 -3.90 -22.41 30.45
N GLU A 299 -2.91 -21.95 29.68
CA GLU A 299 -3.08 -20.94 28.64
C GLU A 299 -3.99 -21.45 27.51
N ALA A 300 -3.79 -22.68 27.02
CA ALA A 300 -4.68 -23.31 26.03
C ALA A 300 -6.14 -23.43 26.53
N HIS A 301 -6.35 -23.74 27.82
CA HIS A 301 -7.66 -23.73 28.45
C HIS A 301 -8.29 -22.32 28.43
N VAL A 302 -7.55 -21.28 28.84
CA VAL A 302 -8.04 -19.88 28.81
C VAL A 302 -8.38 -19.43 27.39
N HIS A 303 -7.51 -19.70 26.40
CA HIS A 303 -7.78 -19.40 24.99
C HIS A 303 -9.02 -20.14 24.45
N SER A 304 -9.37 -21.31 24.98
CA SER A 304 -10.59 -22.04 24.58
C SER A 304 -11.90 -21.31 24.93
N HIS A 305 -11.85 -20.30 25.80
CA HIS A 305 -12.97 -19.40 26.15
C HIS A 305 -13.05 -18.12 25.29
N LEU A 306 -12.15 -17.95 24.32
CA LEU A 306 -12.14 -16.80 23.41
C LEU A 306 -12.55 -17.20 21.98
N LEU A 307 -13.03 -16.21 21.23
CA LEU A 307 -13.29 -16.26 19.79
C LEU A 307 -12.51 -15.11 19.15
N GLU A 308 -11.77 -15.36 18.08
CA GLU A 308 -10.92 -14.35 17.43
C GLU A 308 -11.45 -14.04 16.03
N CYS A 309 -11.56 -12.76 15.68
CA CYS A 309 -12.04 -12.34 14.38
C CYS A 309 -10.93 -12.51 13.31
N PRO A 310 -11.15 -13.28 12.23
CA PRO A 310 -10.12 -13.54 11.22
C PRO A 310 -9.78 -12.34 10.33
N PHE A 311 -10.54 -11.23 10.42
CA PHE A 311 -10.37 -10.04 9.59
C PHE A 311 -9.63 -8.89 10.30
N CYS A 312 -9.67 -8.83 11.64
CA CYS A 312 -9.04 -7.73 12.41
C CYS A 312 -8.35 -8.19 13.72
N SER A 313 -8.31 -9.48 14.03
CA SER A 313 -7.71 -10.05 15.26
C SER A 313 -8.30 -9.54 16.58
N GLU A 314 -9.50 -8.96 16.58
CA GLU A 314 -10.23 -8.69 17.82
C GLU A 314 -10.68 -9.99 18.51
N THR A 315 -10.43 -10.11 19.81
CA THR A 315 -10.79 -11.28 20.62
C THR A 315 -12.01 -11.01 21.50
N PHE A 316 -13.00 -11.90 21.44
CA PHE A 316 -14.29 -11.81 22.12
C PHE A 316 -14.46 -13.00 23.08
N GLU A 317 -15.16 -12.78 24.19
CA GLU A 317 -15.57 -13.90 25.05
C GLU A 317 -16.58 -14.80 24.35
N LYS A 318 -16.34 -16.12 24.38
CA LYS A 318 -17.23 -17.16 23.83
C LYS A 318 -18.63 -17.17 24.48
N SER A 319 -18.74 -16.58 25.68
CA SER A 319 -20.00 -16.26 26.37
C SER A 319 -20.92 -15.34 25.54
N ASN A 320 -20.33 -14.40 24.81
CA ASN A 320 -21.00 -13.27 24.18
C ASN A 320 -21.12 -13.46 22.66
N LYS A 321 -21.49 -14.68 22.23
CA LYS A 321 -21.51 -15.07 20.80
C LYS A 321 -22.25 -14.07 19.90
N GLN A 322 -23.35 -13.47 20.36
CA GLN A 322 -24.08 -12.45 19.58
C GLN A 322 -23.18 -11.27 19.19
N VAL A 323 -22.31 -10.79 20.09
CA VAL A 323 -21.41 -9.65 19.81
C VAL A 323 -20.36 -10.03 18.76
N PHE A 324 -19.88 -11.28 18.78
CA PHE A 324 -18.99 -11.81 17.76
C PHE A 324 -19.68 -12.00 16.40
N ASP A 325 -20.91 -12.52 16.40
CA ASP A 325 -21.72 -12.69 15.19
C ASP A 325 -22.08 -11.32 14.56
N ASP A 326 -22.46 -10.34 15.38
CA ASP A 326 -22.74 -8.96 14.97
C ASP A 326 -21.47 -8.28 14.42
N HIS A 327 -20.31 -8.47 15.07
CA HIS A 327 -19.02 -7.95 14.61
C HIS A 327 -18.60 -8.56 13.27
N MET A 328 -18.76 -9.88 13.07
CA MET A 328 -18.50 -10.50 11.77
C MET A 328 -19.38 -9.90 10.67
N PHE A 329 -20.65 -9.63 10.97
CA PHE A 329 -21.58 -9.03 10.01
C PHE A 329 -21.22 -7.59 9.62
N CYS A 330 -20.38 -6.88 10.39
CA CYS A 330 -19.84 -5.59 9.98
C CYS A 330 -18.81 -5.73 8.84
N HIS A 331 -17.98 -6.78 8.84
CA HIS A 331 -17.01 -7.03 7.75
C HIS A 331 -17.68 -7.47 6.44
N ASP A 332 -18.91 -8.00 6.50
CA ASP A 332 -19.73 -8.32 5.32
C ASP A 332 -20.44 -7.07 4.70
N LEU A 333 -20.21 -5.86 5.25
CA LEU A 333 -20.90 -4.63 4.87
C LEU A 333 -19.98 -3.46 4.43
N GLU A 334 -18.65 -3.65 4.40
CA GLU A 334 -17.65 -2.66 3.93
C GLU A 334 -17.14 -2.95 2.49
#